data_AF-A0A2G8JFV2-F1
#
_entry.id   AF-A0A2G8JFV2-F1
#
_cell.length_a   1.000
_cell.length_b   1.000
_cell.length_c   1.000
_cell.angle_alpha   90.00
_cell.angle_beta   90.00
_cell.angle_gamma   90.00
#
_symmetry.space_group_name_H-M   'P 1'
#
loop_
_entity.id
_entity.type
_entity.pdbx_description
1 polymer ?
#
loop_
_entity_poly.entity_id
_entity_poly.type
_entity_poly.pdbx_seq_one_letter_code
_entity_poly.pdbx_strand_id
1 'polypeptide(L)'
;MNDAPTVGFEKDVGSRTTIRVIGHSNLKPILSNPNNPVVGSSQENSENVVIAWLYKTNIYKDFAYTAVLNFSQVYRNVNFFTQTPEMMKANNQRFWTETGITRNQAQTWLTTGWHALLLAIDVCSHITVYGMVDDEYCRDNPNSSVPYHYYNNNNNQSGKIKKECEYYMKSERKLHGGHLFVTEKFIFGRWARNYNITFRHPEWSKKNYSRSSIDTPFMKLFRQKHPQNSTSNETDNFWGKKTSLQDSVNSYKAESNGDFMVVWRGR
;
A
#
# COMPACT_ATOMS: atom_id res chain seq x y z
N MET A 1 3.35 1.69 -8.74
CA MET A 1 3.91 2.00 -7.40
C MET A 1 5.40 1.71 -7.39
N ASN A 2 6.19 2.41 -6.56
CA ASN A 2 7.65 2.23 -6.48
C ASN A 2 8.29 2.26 -7.88
N ASP A 3 9.11 1.27 -8.23
CA ASP A 3 9.84 1.12 -9.49
C ASP A 3 9.14 0.27 -10.54
N ALA A 4 7.85 0.00 -10.37
CA ALA A 4 7.04 -0.72 -11.36
C ALA A 4 7.10 -0.01 -12.74
N PRO A 5 7.70 -0.62 -13.77
CA PRO A 5 7.86 -0.03 -15.10
C PRO A 5 6.61 -0.25 -15.96
N THR A 6 6.40 0.61 -16.94
CA THR A 6 5.40 0.38 -18.00
C THR A 6 6.06 -0.10 -19.29
N VAL A 7 7.29 0.33 -19.56
CA VAL A 7 8.05 0.00 -20.76
C VAL A 7 8.38 -1.49 -20.80
N GLY A 8 8.05 -2.12 -21.92
CA GLY A 8 8.19 -3.57 -22.13
C GLY A 8 7.08 -4.41 -21.49
N PHE A 9 6.11 -3.78 -20.81
CA PHE A 9 4.96 -4.43 -20.19
C PHE A 9 3.62 -3.77 -20.59
N GLU A 10 3.61 -2.94 -21.63
CA GLU A 10 2.49 -2.05 -21.96
C GLU A 10 1.19 -2.81 -22.23
N LYS A 11 1.30 -4.01 -22.80
CA LYS A 11 0.13 -4.89 -23.06
C LYS A 11 -0.54 -5.36 -21.76
N ASP A 12 0.23 -5.45 -20.68
CA ASP A 12 -0.20 -6.06 -19.43
C ASP A 12 -0.55 -5.01 -18.37
N VAL A 13 0.17 -3.88 -18.35
CA VAL A 13 0.03 -2.82 -17.32
C VAL A 13 -0.34 -1.45 -17.88
N GLY A 14 -0.45 -1.32 -19.21
CA GLY A 14 -0.66 -0.04 -19.89
C GLY A 14 0.62 0.78 -20.05
N SER A 15 0.52 1.94 -20.72
CA SER A 15 1.64 2.81 -21.06
C SER A 15 1.68 4.14 -20.31
N ARG A 16 0.69 4.43 -19.44
CA ARG A 16 0.56 5.74 -18.76
C ARG A 16 0.70 5.60 -17.25
N THR A 17 1.45 6.52 -16.64
CA THR A 17 1.54 6.69 -15.18
C THR A 17 1.17 8.12 -14.78
N THR A 18 -0.05 8.34 -14.28
CA THR A 18 -0.49 9.66 -13.78
C THR A 18 0.02 9.95 -12.38
N ILE A 19 -0.02 8.96 -11.48
CA ILE A 19 0.47 9.08 -10.11
C ILE A 19 1.37 7.89 -9.77
N ARG A 20 2.60 8.15 -9.35
CA ARG A 20 3.54 7.16 -8.83
C ARG A 20 3.73 7.32 -7.33
N VAL A 21 3.09 6.43 -6.57
CA VAL A 21 3.29 6.35 -5.11
C VAL A 21 4.53 5.52 -4.80
N ILE A 22 5.47 6.07 -4.03
CA ILE A 22 6.75 5.44 -3.66
C ILE A 22 6.86 5.41 -2.14
N GLY A 23 7.14 4.24 -1.57
CA GLY A 23 7.52 4.17 -0.16
C GLY A 23 8.88 4.84 0.07
N HIS A 24 8.98 5.76 1.02
CA HIS A 24 10.21 6.53 1.26
C HIS A 24 11.48 5.68 1.37
N SER A 25 11.40 4.52 2.04
CA SER A 25 12.50 3.56 2.18
C SER A 25 12.98 2.96 0.85
N ASN A 26 12.13 2.95 -0.17
CA ASN A 26 12.44 2.45 -1.51
C ASN A 26 13.03 3.54 -2.40
N LEU A 27 12.94 4.83 -2.06
CA LEU A 27 13.37 5.88 -2.98
C LEU A 27 14.88 5.79 -3.28
N LYS A 28 15.72 5.65 -2.25
CA LYS A 28 17.18 5.56 -2.43
C LYS A 28 17.61 4.42 -3.39
N PRO A 29 17.20 3.16 -3.19
CA PRO A 29 17.58 2.09 -4.12
C PRO A 29 17.02 2.30 -5.53
N ILE A 30 15.81 2.87 -5.67
CA ILE A 30 15.23 3.17 -6.97
C ILE A 30 16.07 4.20 -7.73
N LEU A 31 16.47 5.29 -7.07
CA LEU A 31 17.30 6.33 -7.68
C LEU A 31 18.73 5.89 -7.98
N SER A 32 19.18 4.80 -7.37
CA SER A 32 20.48 4.20 -7.67
C SER A 32 20.46 3.42 -9.00
N ASN A 33 19.28 3.12 -9.53
CA ASN A 33 19.11 2.56 -10.88
C ASN A 33 19.03 3.72 -11.90
N PRO A 34 19.99 3.83 -12.85
CA PRO A 34 19.96 4.89 -13.87
C PRO A 34 18.75 4.79 -14.80
N ASN A 35 18.15 3.60 -14.94
CA ASN A 35 16.98 3.34 -15.78
C ASN A 35 15.67 3.35 -14.97
N ASN A 36 15.62 4.07 -13.86
CA ASN A 36 14.43 4.09 -13.00
C ASN A 36 13.25 4.83 -13.67
N PRO A 37 12.00 4.44 -13.37
CA PRO A 37 10.80 5.05 -13.95
C PRO A 37 10.35 6.34 -13.23
N VAL A 38 11.17 6.90 -12.33
CA VAL A 38 10.76 8.01 -11.45
C VAL A 38 11.24 9.36 -12.00
N VAL A 39 12.50 9.45 -12.41
CA VAL A 39 13.13 10.69 -12.89
C VAL A 39 14.12 10.39 -14.03
N GLY A 40 14.20 11.27 -15.04
CA GLY A 40 15.18 11.18 -16.13
C GLY A 40 14.58 11.35 -17.52
N SER A 41 15.25 10.79 -18.53
CA SER A 41 14.84 10.79 -19.95
C SER A 41 13.90 9.62 -20.32
N SER A 42 13.36 8.91 -19.33
CA SER A 42 12.50 7.76 -19.59
C SER A 42 11.20 8.22 -20.26
N GLN A 43 10.71 7.43 -21.22
CA GLN A 43 9.37 7.59 -21.78
C GLN A 43 8.27 7.27 -20.74
N GLU A 44 8.64 7.01 -19.48
CA GLU A 44 7.81 6.57 -18.36
C GLU A 44 7.53 7.69 -17.36
N ASN A 45 7.66 8.95 -17.78
CA ASN A 45 7.52 10.09 -16.88
C ASN A 45 6.18 10.08 -16.17
N SER A 46 6.26 9.95 -14.84
CA SER A 46 5.09 10.05 -13.98
C SER A 46 4.70 11.52 -13.87
N GLU A 47 3.45 11.86 -14.14
CA GLU A 47 2.98 13.25 -14.04
C GLU A 47 3.10 13.76 -12.59
N ASN A 48 2.78 12.89 -11.63
CA ASN A 48 2.85 13.16 -10.20
C ASN A 48 3.59 12.04 -9.46
N VAL A 49 4.50 12.39 -8.55
CA VAL A 49 5.21 11.46 -7.66
C VAL A 49 4.82 11.76 -6.22
N VAL A 50 4.37 10.74 -5.49
CA VAL A 50 3.95 10.87 -4.08
C VAL A 50 4.81 9.99 -3.19
N ILE A 51 5.48 10.60 -2.22
CA ILE A 51 6.27 9.88 -1.20
C ILE A 51 5.38 9.48 -0.02
N ALA A 52 5.33 8.17 0.21
CA ALA A 52 4.58 7.52 1.28
C ALA A 52 5.51 7.14 2.45
N TRP A 53 5.15 7.58 3.66
CA TRP A 53 5.91 7.27 4.88
C TRP A 53 5.42 5.95 5.50
N LEU A 54 5.98 4.83 5.03
CA LEU A 54 5.62 3.46 5.43
C LEU A 54 5.73 3.18 6.94
N TYR A 55 6.54 3.97 7.64
CA TYR A 55 6.73 3.91 9.08
C TYR A 55 7.04 5.31 9.64
N LYS A 56 6.88 5.46 10.97
CA LYS A 56 7.22 6.71 11.67
C LYS A 56 8.72 7.00 11.49
N THR A 57 9.01 8.16 10.91
CA THR A 57 10.36 8.70 10.71
C THR A 57 10.34 10.22 10.96
N ASN A 58 11.52 10.84 11.09
CA ASN A 58 11.62 12.30 11.04
C ASN A 58 11.72 12.74 9.59
N ILE A 59 10.60 13.17 9.02
CA ILE A 59 10.46 13.56 7.60
C ILE A 59 11.60 14.49 7.16
N TYR A 60 11.88 15.55 7.92
CA TYR A 60 12.85 16.58 7.53
C TYR A 60 14.31 16.14 7.59
N LYS A 61 14.59 14.98 8.21
CA LYS A 61 15.93 14.36 8.25
C LYS A 61 16.04 13.15 7.33
N ASP A 62 14.94 12.73 6.72
CA ASP A 62 14.90 11.56 5.86
C ASP A 62 15.44 11.90 4.46
N PHE A 63 16.25 11.00 3.89
CA PHE A 63 16.80 11.16 2.54
C PHE A 63 15.70 11.42 1.50
N ALA A 64 14.54 10.78 1.65
CA ALA A 64 13.47 10.89 0.66
C ALA A 64 12.91 12.32 0.55
N TYR A 65 12.87 13.06 1.67
CA TYR A 65 12.41 14.44 1.70
C TYR A 65 13.39 15.35 0.93
N THR A 66 14.68 15.27 1.26
CA THR A 66 15.72 16.06 0.58
C THR A 66 15.82 15.72 -0.91
N ALA A 67 15.72 14.44 -1.27
CA ALA A 67 15.76 14.00 -2.67
C ALA A 67 14.59 14.59 -3.48
N VAL A 68 13.37 14.54 -2.95
CA VAL A 68 12.20 15.11 -3.62
C VAL A 68 12.29 16.63 -3.74
N LEU A 69 12.76 17.34 -2.71
CA LEU A 69 12.95 18.80 -2.79
C LEU A 69 13.97 19.19 -3.87
N ASN A 70 15.04 18.41 -4.05
CA ASN A 70 16.02 18.66 -5.11
C ASN A 70 15.42 18.35 -6.48
N PHE A 71 14.71 17.23 -6.62
CA PHE A 71 14.09 16.86 -7.90
C PHE A 71 12.97 17.79 -8.32
N SER A 72 12.20 18.36 -7.41
CA SER A 72 11.18 19.35 -7.76
C SER A 72 11.78 20.64 -8.34
N GLN A 73 13.07 20.92 -8.08
CA GLN A 73 13.77 22.05 -8.68
C GLN A 73 14.27 21.74 -10.10
N VAL A 74 14.65 20.49 -10.35
CA VAL A 74 15.24 20.02 -11.62
C VAL A 74 14.17 19.60 -12.63
N TYR A 75 13.20 18.78 -12.22
CA TYR A 75 12.18 18.20 -13.08
C TYR A 75 10.87 18.99 -13.00
N ARG A 76 10.84 20.15 -13.66
CA ARG A 76 9.70 21.09 -13.60
C ARG A 76 8.41 20.58 -14.23
N ASN A 77 8.48 19.53 -15.04
CA ASN A 77 7.34 18.86 -15.66
C ASN A 77 6.74 17.73 -14.81
N VAL A 78 7.29 17.48 -13.62
CA VAL A 78 6.81 16.47 -12.68
C VAL A 78 6.45 17.13 -11.36
N ASN A 79 5.26 16.87 -10.85
CA ASN A 79 4.88 17.35 -9.53
C ASN A 79 5.33 16.34 -8.47
N PHE A 80 6.01 16.82 -7.43
CA PHE A 80 6.42 15.98 -6.31
C PHE A 80 5.66 16.34 -5.04
N PHE A 81 5.15 15.31 -4.37
CA PHE A 81 4.40 15.43 -3.13
C PHE A 81 4.97 14.50 -2.06
N THR A 82 4.78 14.88 -0.81
CA THR A 82 5.09 14.04 0.34
C THR A 82 3.92 14.06 1.30
N GLN A 83 3.64 12.93 1.95
CA GLN A 83 2.64 12.88 3.00
C GLN A 83 3.03 13.77 4.18
N THR A 84 2.05 14.47 4.75
CA THR A 84 2.26 15.30 5.96
C THR A 84 2.33 14.42 7.22
N PRO A 85 2.86 14.94 8.34
CA PRO A 85 2.78 14.25 9.63
C PRO A 85 1.34 13.87 10.04
N GLU A 86 0.36 14.69 9.70
CA GLU A 86 -1.07 14.45 9.99
C GLU A 86 -1.59 13.26 9.18
N MET A 87 -1.23 13.17 7.89
CA MET A 87 -1.54 12.00 7.06
C MET A 87 -0.90 10.73 7.62
N MET A 88 0.35 10.79 8.11
CA MET A 88 0.98 9.66 8.79
C MET A 88 0.22 9.23 10.05
N LYS A 89 -0.24 10.19 10.85
CA LYS A 89 -1.06 9.92 12.04
C LYS A 89 -2.40 9.29 11.65
N ALA A 90 -3.07 9.81 10.62
CA ALA A 90 -4.33 9.26 10.11
C ALA A 90 -4.16 7.82 9.59
N ASN A 91 -3.07 7.50 8.89
CA ASN A 91 -2.76 6.15 8.45
C ASN A 91 -2.60 5.16 9.62
N ASN A 92 -1.90 5.57 10.68
CA ASN A 92 -1.77 4.74 11.89
C ASN A 92 -3.11 4.55 12.60
N GLN A 93 -3.92 5.61 12.69
CA GLN A 93 -5.27 5.55 13.27
C GLN A 93 -6.17 4.62 12.45
N ARG A 94 -6.05 4.65 11.13
CA ARG A 94 -6.80 3.76 10.24
C ARG A 94 -6.42 2.31 10.51
N PHE A 95 -5.12 1.99 10.56
CA PHE A 95 -4.67 0.63 10.89
C PHE A 95 -5.23 0.13 12.23
N TRP A 96 -5.20 0.98 13.27
CA TRP A 96 -5.80 0.63 14.56
C TRP A 96 -7.31 0.41 14.47
N THR A 97 -8.03 1.27 13.75
CA THR A 97 -9.48 1.15 13.54
C THR A 97 -9.86 -0.14 12.82
N GLU A 98 -8.97 -0.64 11.96
CA GLU A 98 -9.17 -1.87 11.18
C GLU A 98 -8.84 -3.14 11.96
N THR A 99 -7.84 -3.09 12.85
CA THR A 99 -7.23 -4.29 13.46
C THR A 99 -7.42 -4.38 14.97
N GLY A 100 -7.81 -3.29 15.63
CA GLY A 100 -7.86 -3.17 17.10
C GLY A 100 -6.50 -2.96 17.76
N ILE A 101 -5.40 -2.98 17.01
CA ILE A 101 -4.04 -2.85 17.54
C ILE A 101 -3.27 -1.76 16.80
N THR A 102 -2.41 -1.06 17.53
CA THR A 102 -1.57 -0.02 16.92
C THR A 102 -0.46 -0.65 16.08
N ARG A 103 0.01 0.08 15.07
CA ARG A 103 1.17 -0.32 14.26
C ARG A 103 2.42 -0.58 15.11
N ASN A 104 2.57 0.17 16.22
CA ASN A 104 3.69 -0.01 17.16
C ASN A 104 3.57 -1.32 17.94
N GLN A 105 2.36 -1.68 18.42
CA GLN A 105 2.12 -2.99 19.05
C GLN A 105 2.38 -4.13 18.06
N ALA A 106 1.90 -3.98 16.81
CA ALA A 106 2.13 -4.95 15.75
C ALA A 106 3.58 -4.97 15.23
N GLN A 107 4.41 -3.98 15.59
CA GLN A 107 5.78 -3.77 15.11
C GLN A 107 5.92 -3.87 13.58
N THR A 108 4.94 -3.36 12.83
CA THR A 108 4.88 -3.52 11.36
C THR A 108 5.03 -2.19 10.61
N TRP A 109 5.23 -2.26 9.29
CA TRP A 109 5.20 -1.14 8.36
C TRP A 109 4.02 -1.31 7.41
N LEU A 110 3.32 -0.23 7.08
CA LEU A 110 2.25 -0.26 6.10
C LEU A 110 2.86 -0.36 4.69
N THR A 111 2.26 -1.13 3.79
CA THR A 111 2.80 -1.26 2.43
C THR A 111 2.61 0.02 1.62
N THR A 112 3.42 0.23 0.57
CA THR A 112 3.12 1.28 -0.42
C THR A 112 1.70 1.15 -1.00
N GLY A 113 1.20 -0.09 -1.07
CA GLY A 113 -0.16 -0.41 -1.48
C GLY A 113 -1.25 0.18 -0.60
N TRP A 114 -1.09 0.07 0.72
CA TRP A 114 -1.99 0.70 1.69
C TRP A 114 -2.10 2.21 1.44
N HIS A 115 -0.96 2.87 1.28
CA HIS A 115 -0.91 4.32 1.06
C HIS A 115 -1.48 4.70 -0.32
N ALA A 116 -1.20 3.91 -1.36
CA ALA A 116 -1.72 4.15 -2.70
C ALA A 116 -3.24 4.00 -2.76
N LEU A 117 -3.80 3.00 -2.06
CA LEU A 117 -5.24 2.76 -2.04
C LEU A 117 -5.98 3.83 -1.23
N LEU A 118 -5.41 4.31 -0.12
CA LEU A 118 -5.98 5.44 0.61
C LEU A 118 -5.96 6.73 -0.21
N LEU A 119 -4.85 7.01 -0.91
CA LEU A 119 -4.80 8.14 -1.83
C LEU A 119 -5.88 8.05 -2.92
N ALA A 120 -6.09 6.85 -3.49
CA ALA A 120 -7.14 6.62 -4.48
C ALA A 120 -8.54 6.89 -3.92
N ILE A 121 -8.80 6.46 -2.68
CA ILE A 121 -10.08 6.71 -1.97
C ILE A 121 -10.32 8.21 -1.78
N ASP A 122 -9.27 8.98 -1.52
CA ASP A 122 -9.40 10.42 -1.28
C ASP A 122 -9.67 11.22 -2.57
N VAL A 123 -9.16 10.77 -3.72
CA VAL A 123 -9.15 11.57 -4.95
C VAL A 123 -10.04 11.03 -6.08
N CYS A 124 -10.67 9.87 -5.91
CA CYS A 124 -11.43 9.21 -6.98
C CYS A 124 -12.81 8.72 -6.52
N SER A 125 -13.77 8.72 -7.45
CA SER A 125 -15.14 8.22 -7.22
C SER A 125 -15.29 6.72 -7.51
N HIS A 126 -14.45 6.17 -8.39
CA HIS A 126 -14.36 4.76 -8.71
C HIS A 126 -12.90 4.31 -8.78
N ILE A 127 -12.60 3.14 -8.22
CA ILE A 127 -11.23 2.64 -8.13
C ILE A 127 -11.20 1.24 -8.71
N THR A 128 -10.32 1.00 -9.69
CA THR A 128 -10.06 -0.35 -10.18
C THR A 128 -8.63 -0.76 -9.84
N VAL A 129 -8.50 -1.88 -9.13
CA VAL A 129 -7.21 -2.45 -8.72
C VAL A 129 -6.93 -3.69 -9.56
N TYR A 130 -5.79 -3.69 -10.24
CA TYR A 130 -5.35 -4.79 -11.10
C TYR A 130 -4.23 -5.60 -10.45
N GLY A 131 -4.24 -6.92 -10.63
CA GLY A 131 -3.07 -7.73 -10.30
C GLY A 131 -2.86 -7.98 -8.81
N MET A 132 -3.88 -7.74 -7.99
CA MET A 132 -3.83 -8.01 -6.55
C MET A 132 -4.64 -9.27 -6.26
N VAL A 133 -4.01 -10.29 -5.69
CA VAL A 133 -4.70 -11.49 -5.18
C VAL A 133 -5.36 -11.19 -3.83
N ASP A 134 -6.42 -11.92 -3.48
CA ASP A 134 -7.12 -11.73 -2.20
C ASP A 134 -6.34 -12.31 -1.01
N ASP A 135 -6.88 -12.14 0.21
CA ASP A 135 -6.28 -12.56 1.47
C ASP A 135 -6.22 -14.09 1.65
N GLU A 136 -6.99 -14.85 0.87
CA GLU A 136 -7.07 -16.31 0.97
C GLU A 136 -6.30 -17.03 -0.14
N TYR A 137 -6.01 -16.34 -1.24
CA TYR A 137 -5.37 -16.89 -2.43
C TYR A 137 -4.12 -17.74 -2.11
N CYS A 138 -3.22 -17.27 -1.26
CA CYS A 138 -1.98 -17.99 -0.97
C CYS A 138 -2.17 -19.22 -0.07
N ARG A 139 -3.26 -19.25 0.72
CA ARG A 139 -3.66 -20.44 1.47
C ARG A 139 -4.27 -21.48 0.53
N ASP A 140 -5.08 -21.02 -0.42
CA ASP A 140 -5.80 -21.87 -1.36
C ASP A 140 -4.89 -22.33 -2.52
N ASN A 141 -3.76 -21.64 -2.76
CA ASN A 141 -2.77 -21.93 -3.78
C ASN A 141 -1.35 -22.08 -3.19
N PRO A 142 -1.10 -23.08 -2.31
CA PRO A 142 0.17 -23.21 -1.59
C PRO A 142 1.37 -23.45 -2.50
N ASN A 143 1.14 -23.98 -3.71
CA ASN A 143 2.18 -24.27 -4.71
C ASN A 143 2.33 -23.17 -5.78
N SER A 144 1.68 -22.01 -5.60
CA SER A 144 1.77 -20.89 -6.55
C SER A 144 3.22 -20.50 -6.85
N SER A 145 3.57 -20.49 -8.13
CA SER A 145 4.89 -20.09 -8.63
C SER A 145 4.93 -18.64 -9.11
N VAL A 146 3.83 -17.89 -8.98
CA VAL A 146 3.71 -16.56 -9.56
C VAL A 146 4.75 -15.61 -8.93
N PRO A 147 5.55 -14.89 -9.75
CA PRO A 147 6.54 -13.94 -9.25
C PRO A 147 5.92 -12.81 -8.42
N TYR A 148 6.66 -12.33 -7.41
CA TYR A 148 6.21 -11.22 -6.55
C TYR A 148 5.98 -9.92 -7.32
N HIS A 149 6.79 -9.67 -8.36
CA HIS A 149 6.62 -8.55 -9.28
C HIS A 149 6.55 -9.07 -10.70
N TYR A 150 5.71 -8.43 -11.52
CA TYR A 150 5.58 -8.77 -12.95
C TYR A 150 6.85 -8.45 -13.75
N TYR A 151 7.65 -7.49 -13.29
CA TYR A 151 8.87 -7.01 -13.95
C TYR A 151 10.16 -7.68 -13.46
N ASN A 152 10.07 -8.66 -12.55
CA ASN A 152 11.25 -9.36 -12.02
C ASN A 152 11.83 -10.44 -12.95
N ASN A 153 11.32 -10.55 -14.18
CA ASN A 153 11.70 -11.62 -15.11
C ASN A 153 12.87 -11.24 -16.04
N ASN A 154 13.34 -9.99 -16.02
CA ASN A 154 14.35 -9.51 -16.98
C ASN A 154 15.77 -9.46 -16.36
N ASN A 155 16.49 -10.58 -16.48
CA ASN A 155 17.92 -10.77 -16.75
C ASN A 155 19.03 -10.07 -15.92
N ASN A 156 18.76 -9.19 -14.96
CA ASN A 156 19.84 -8.43 -14.27
C ASN A 156 19.87 -8.54 -12.74
N GLN A 157 19.10 -9.45 -12.14
CA GLN A 157 19.24 -9.78 -10.73
C GLN A 157 19.68 -11.24 -10.63
N SER A 158 20.93 -11.45 -10.26
CA SER A 158 21.61 -12.73 -10.00
C SER A 158 21.05 -13.47 -8.77
N GLY A 159 19.74 -13.40 -8.55
CA GLY A 159 19.01 -13.96 -7.42
C GLY A 159 17.79 -14.77 -7.87
N LYS A 160 17.43 -15.74 -7.04
CA LYS A 160 16.23 -16.56 -7.18
C LYS A 160 14.98 -15.67 -7.29
N ILE A 161 14.17 -15.86 -8.34
CA ILE A 161 12.88 -15.16 -8.49
C ILE A 161 12.04 -15.39 -7.23
N LYS A 162 11.69 -14.29 -6.58
CA LYS A 162 10.91 -14.31 -5.35
C LYS A 162 9.45 -14.61 -5.69
N LYS A 163 8.93 -15.74 -5.22
CA LYS A 163 7.51 -16.10 -5.35
C LYS A 163 6.66 -15.23 -4.45
N GLU A 164 5.51 -14.78 -4.94
CA GLU A 164 4.61 -13.88 -4.20
C GLU A 164 4.12 -14.50 -2.90
N CYS A 165 3.51 -15.69 -2.97
CA CYS A 165 2.91 -16.30 -1.80
C CYS A 165 3.94 -16.69 -0.74
N GLU A 166 5.12 -17.18 -1.16
CA GLU A 166 6.24 -17.43 -0.26
C GLU A 166 6.63 -16.14 0.49
N TYR A 167 6.73 -15.01 -0.23
CA TYR A 167 7.08 -13.74 0.38
C TYR A 167 5.99 -13.20 1.31
N TYR A 168 4.73 -13.19 0.85
CA TYR A 168 3.60 -12.72 1.63
C TYR A 168 3.48 -13.47 2.94
N MET A 169 3.47 -14.80 2.89
CA MET A 169 3.34 -15.62 4.09
C MET A 169 4.56 -15.50 5.01
N LYS A 170 5.77 -15.39 4.45
CA LYS A 170 6.98 -15.16 5.25
C LYS A 170 6.96 -13.82 5.97
N SER A 171 6.43 -12.76 5.34
CA SER A 171 6.31 -11.44 5.96
C SER A 171 5.15 -11.40 6.96
N GLU A 172 3.98 -11.92 6.59
CA GLU A 172 2.76 -11.96 7.42
C GLU A 172 2.98 -12.66 8.76
N ARG A 173 3.80 -13.72 8.78
CA ARG A 173 4.06 -14.49 10.02
C ARG A 173 5.10 -13.86 10.94
N LYS A 174 5.69 -12.72 10.57
CA LYS A 174 6.62 -12.00 11.45
C LYS A 174 5.84 -11.17 12.46
N LEU A 175 6.20 -11.33 13.73
CA LEU A 175 5.70 -10.48 14.82
C LEU A 175 6.55 -9.21 15.02
N HIS A 176 7.61 -9.05 14.23
CA HIS A 176 8.42 -7.84 14.20
C HIS A 176 8.91 -7.54 12.78
N GLY A 177 8.81 -6.28 12.38
CA GLY A 177 9.23 -5.77 11.07
C GLY A 177 8.42 -6.30 9.90
N GLY A 178 8.72 -5.78 8.71
CA GLY A 178 8.05 -6.17 7.47
C GLY A 178 6.60 -5.68 7.38
N HIS A 179 5.88 -6.24 6.42
CA HIS A 179 4.50 -5.87 6.08
C HIS A 179 3.52 -7.00 6.36
N LEU A 180 2.29 -6.65 6.72
CA LEU A 180 1.19 -7.61 6.91
C LEU A 180 0.36 -7.72 5.63
N PHE A 181 0.93 -8.30 4.57
CA PHE A 181 0.31 -8.35 3.25
C PHE A 181 -1.07 -9.02 3.22
N VAL A 182 -1.30 -10.04 4.04
CA VAL A 182 -2.58 -10.77 4.08
C VAL A 182 -3.58 -10.00 4.94
N THR A 183 -3.15 -9.47 6.08
CA THR A 183 -3.97 -8.59 6.92
C THR A 183 -4.44 -7.34 6.16
N GLU A 184 -3.55 -6.69 5.42
CA GLU A 184 -3.92 -5.53 4.59
C GLU A 184 -4.93 -5.90 3.49
N LYS A 185 -4.79 -7.06 2.83
CA LYS A 185 -5.76 -7.52 1.81
C LYS A 185 -7.14 -7.78 2.38
N PHE A 186 -7.24 -8.39 3.57
CA PHE A 186 -8.52 -8.54 4.26
C PHE A 186 -9.20 -7.19 4.47
N ILE A 187 -8.42 -6.19 4.88
CA ILE A 187 -8.89 -4.81 5.06
C ILE A 187 -9.30 -4.17 3.73
N PHE A 188 -8.55 -4.39 2.65
CA PHE A 188 -8.88 -3.89 1.31
C PHE A 188 -10.19 -4.48 0.78
N GLY A 189 -10.46 -5.77 1.06
CA GLY A 189 -11.73 -6.41 0.74
C GLY A 189 -12.90 -5.74 1.46
N ARG A 190 -12.69 -5.29 2.69
CA ARG A 190 -13.67 -4.46 3.42
C ARG A 190 -13.85 -3.08 2.81
N TRP A 191 -12.75 -2.42 2.45
CA TRP A 191 -12.78 -1.11 1.81
C TRP A 191 -13.51 -1.13 0.47
N ALA A 192 -13.38 -2.21 -0.29
CA ALA A 192 -14.09 -2.35 -1.56
C ALA A 192 -15.60 -2.25 -1.45
N ARG A 193 -16.17 -2.70 -0.33
CA ARG A 193 -17.61 -2.56 -0.04
C ARG A 193 -18.02 -1.11 0.30
N ASN A 194 -17.08 -0.31 0.80
CA ASN A 194 -17.36 1.02 1.34
C ASN A 194 -16.97 2.16 0.37
N TYR A 195 -16.02 1.91 -0.54
CA TYR A 195 -15.39 2.95 -1.38
C TYR A 195 -15.39 2.61 -2.87
N ASN A 196 -16.33 1.77 -3.32
CA ASN A 196 -16.52 1.48 -4.75
C ASN A 196 -15.23 1.01 -5.46
N ILE A 197 -14.55 0.04 -4.85
CA ILE A 197 -13.29 -0.54 -5.36
C ILE A 197 -13.59 -1.86 -6.05
N THR A 198 -13.14 -2.01 -7.28
CA THR A 198 -13.24 -3.25 -8.07
C THR A 198 -11.86 -3.86 -8.24
N PHE A 199 -11.70 -5.15 -7.92
CA PHE A 199 -10.47 -5.89 -8.19
C PHE A 199 -10.59 -6.66 -9.51
N ARG A 200 -9.53 -6.63 -10.32
CA ARG A 200 -9.45 -7.31 -11.62
C ARG A 200 -8.13 -8.05 -11.77
N HIS A 201 -8.17 -9.18 -12.46
CA HIS A 201 -7.01 -10.02 -12.78
C HIS A 201 -6.13 -10.33 -11.53
N PRO A 202 -6.66 -11.02 -10.51
CA PRO A 202 -7.95 -11.70 -10.47
C PRO A 202 -9.11 -10.83 -9.95
N GLU A 203 -10.34 -11.23 -10.28
CA GLU A 203 -11.54 -10.67 -9.65
C GLU A 203 -11.70 -11.26 -8.25
N TRP A 204 -12.04 -10.41 -7.27
CA TRP A 204 -12.27 -10.85 -5.89
C TRP A 204 -13.73 -11.21 -5.71
N SER A 205 -13.99 -12.38 -5.13
CA SER A 205 -15.35 -12.75 -4.73
C SER A 205 -15.88 -11.84 -3.62
N LYS A 206 -17.19 -11.61 -3.60
CA LYS A 206 -17.85 -10.84 -2.52
C LYS A 206 -17.84 -11.65 -1.22
N LYS A 207 -16.95 -11.30 -0.28
CA LYS A 207 -16.86 -11.92 1.05
C LYS A 207 -17.34 -10.98 2.15
N ASN A 208 -17.71 -11.54 3.30
CA ASN A 208 -18.05 -10.75 4.48
C ASN A 208 -16.79 -10.39 5.29
N TYR A 209 -16.16 -9.28 4.93
CA TYR A 209 -15.01 -8.72 5.65
C TYR A 209 -15.44 -7.93 6.90
N SER A 210 -16.04 -8.59 7.90
CA SER A 210 -16.35 -7.93 9.17
C SER A 210 -15.07 -7.64 9.96
N ARG A 211 -14.98 -6.48 10.62
CA ARG A 211 -13.83 -6.17 11.49
C ARG A 211 -13.66 -7.21 12.59
N SER A 212 -14.77 -7.67 13.19
CA SER A 212 -14.76 -8.69 14.24
C SER A 212 -14.27 -10.06 13.75
N SER A 213 -14.24 -10.29 12.43
CA SER A 213 -13.80 -11.54 11.82
C SER A 213 -12.35 -11.54 11.34
N ILE A 214 -11.55 -10.51 11.66
CA ILE A 214 -10.16 -10.46 11.22
C ILE A 214 -9.32 -11.57 11.88
N ASP A 215 -9.02 -12.61 11.10
CA ASP A 215 -8.40 -13.85 11.56
C ASP A 215 -7.24 -14.29 10.66
N THR A 216 -6.46 -13.31 10.19
CA THR A 216 -5.29 -13.54 9.34
C THR A 216 -4.16 -14.25 10.10
N PRO A 217 -3.17 -14.83 9.39
CA PRO A 217 -2.06 -15.53 10.05
C PRO A 217 -1.34 -14.66 11.08
N PHE A 218 -1.14 -13.37 10.81
CA PHE A 218 -0.57 -12.44 11.78
C PHE A 218 -1.45 -12.31 13.02
N MET A 219 -2.75 -12.03 12.86
CA MET A 219 -3.66 -11.80 13.98
C MET A 219 -3.78 -13.02 14.89
N LYS A 220 -3.74 -14.24 14.33
CA LYS A 220 -3.67 -15.49 15.10
C LYS A 220 -2.43 -15.56 15.97
N LEU A 221 -1.26 -15.36 15.37
CA LEU A 221 0.02 -15.42 16.07
C LEU A 221 0.14 -14.31 17.13
N PHE A 222 -0.36 -13.12 16.82
CA PHE A 222 -0.35 -11.99 17.73
C PHE A 222 -1.17 -12.28 18.99
N ARG A 223 -2.42 -12.77 18.85
CA ARG A 223 -3.27 -13.12 20.01
C ARG A 223 -2.69 -14.25 20.85
N GLN A 224 -2.07 -15.25 20.21
CA GLN A 224 -1.40 -16.35 20.93
C GLN A 224 -0.22 -15.86 21.79
N LYS A 225 0.57 -14.90 21.30
CA LYS A 225 1.72 -14.36 22.05
C LYS A 225 1.35 -13.24 23.03
N HIS A 226 0.19 -12.61 22.84
CA HIS A 226 -0.28 -11.50 23.68
C HIS A 226 -1.70 -11.77 24.22
N PRO A 227 -1.90 -12.82 25.05
CA PRO A 227 -3.22 -13.20 25.54
C PRO A 227 -3.89 -12.10 26.37
N GLN A 228 -3.13 -11.25 27.06
CA GLN A 228 -3.67 -10.11 27.82
C GLN A 228 -4.26 -9.00 26.94
N ASN A 229 -3.88 -8.91 25.66
CA ASN A 229 -4.48 -7.99 24.70
C ASN A 229 -5.76 -8.56 24.05
N SER A 230 -6.12 -9.82 24.34
CA SER A 230 -7.31 -10.48 23.78
C SER A 230 -8.56 -10.34 24.67
N THR A 231 -8.39 -9.81 25.89
CA THR A 231 -9.43 -9.66 26.91
C THR A 231 -9.60 -8.22 27.40
N SER A 232 -9.47 -7.22 26.53
CA SER A 232 -10.07 -5.92 26.83
C SER A 232 -11.50 -5.86 26.26
N ASN A 233 -12.44 -6.42 27.03
CA ASN A 233 -13.76 -5.80 27.19
C ASN A 233 -13.58 -4.48 27.97
N GLU A 234 -12.68 -3.61 27.53
CA GLU A 234 -12.65 -2.23 27.98
C GLU A 234 -13.74 -1.52 27.20
N THR A 235 -14.89 -1.48 27.85
CA THR A 235 -15.90 -0.43 27.69
C THR A 235 -15.26 0.85 27.16
N ASP A 236 -15.65 1.24 25.94
CA ASP A 236 -16.16 2.57 25.59
C ASP A 236 -15.78 3.73 26.54
N ASN A 237 -14.50 3.92 26.87
CA ASN A 237 -14.05 5.00 27.77
C ASN A 237 -12.68 5.59 27.39
N PHE A 238 -12.19 5.32 26.18
CA PHE A 238 -11.20 6.18 25.52
C PHE A 238 -11.91 7.12 24.53
N TRP A 239 -13.05 7.70 24.95
CA TRP A 239 -13.78 8.71 24.20
C TRP A 239 -13.05 10.06 24.24
N GLY A 240 -12.01 10.21 23.43
CA GLY A 240 -11.76 11.49 22.80
C GLY A 240 -12.83 11.69 21.73
N LYS A 241 -13.92 12.40 22.07
CA LYS A 241 -15.03 12.88 21.21
C LYS A 241 -15.29 12.07 19.93
N LYS A 242 -16.52 11.55 19.78
CA LYS A 242 -17.14 11.29 18.47
C LYS A 242 -17.11 12.58 17.62
N THR A 243 -15.98 12.90 16.99
CA THR A 243 -16.02 13.60 15.72
C THR A 243 -16.41 12.53 14.72
N SER A 244 -17.60 12.72 14.16
CA SER A 244 -18.03 11.91 13.04
C SER A 244 -16.90 11.97 11.99
N LEU A 245 -16.39 10.81 11.56
CA LEU A 245 -15.54 10.72 10.38
C LEU A 245 -16.32 11.04 9.09
N GLN A 246 -17.58 11.47 9.22
CA GLN A 246 -18.37 12.07 8.15
C GLN A 246 -18.00 13.56 7.95
N ASP A 247 -17.52 14.25 8.99
CA ASP A 247 -17.26 15.69 8.93
C ASP A 247 -15.82 16.06 8.49
N SER A 248 -14.85 15.15 8.65
CA SER A 248 -13.47 15.37 8.17
C SER A 248 -13.22 14.91 6.73
N VAL A 249 -14.20 14.22 6.11
CA VAL A 249 -14.14 13.77 4.71
C VAL A 249 -14.69 14.84 3.74
N ASN A 250 -15.31 15.91 4.25
CA ASN A 250 -15.92 16.94 3.41
C ASN A 250 -15.04 18.18 3.14
N SER A 251 -13.84 18.31 3.73
CA SER A 251 -12.99 19.49 3.49
C SER A 251 -11.89 19.29 2.44
N TYR A 252 -11.77 18.09 1.86
CA TYR A 252 -10.76 17.79 0.83
C TYR A 252 -11.34 16.90 -0.26
N LYS A 253 -12.50 17.27 -0.81
CA LYS A 253 -12.88 16.75 -2.14
C LYS A 253 -12.15 17.58 -3.18
N ALA A 254 -11.01 17.08 -3.64
CA ALA A 254 -10.53 17.46 -4.96
C ALA A 254 -11.51 16.86 -5.97
N GLU A 255 -12.25 17.71 -6.68
CA GLU A 255 -13.09 17.27 -7.79
C GLU A 255 -12.19 16.75 -8.91
N SER A 256 -11.94 15.45 -8.90
CA SER A 256 -11.30 14.75 -10.01
C SER A 256 -12.27 13.67 -10.51
N ASN A 257 -12.90 13.94 -11.66
CA ASN A 257 -13.73 12.99 -12.40
C ASN A 257 -12.85 12.05 -13.21
N GLY A 258 -12.02 11.26 -12.53
CA GLY A 258 -11.11 10.31 -13.16
C GLY A 258 -11.21 8.91 -12.55
N ASP A 259 -11.21 7.89 -13.42
CA ASP A 259 -11.02 6.50 -13.02
C ASP A 259 -9.56 6.28 -12.62
N PHE A 260 -9.32 5.74 -11.43
CA PHE A 260 -7.96 5.45 -10.96
C PHE A 260 -7.65 3.97 -11.05
N MET A 261 -6.56 3.68 -11.77
CA MET A 261 -6.04 2.34 -12.00
C MET A 261 -4.82 2.12 -11.10
N VAL A 262 -4.95 1.22 -10.12
CA VAL A 262 -3.79 0.75 -9.33
C VAL A 262 -3.34 -0.58 -9.91
N VAL A 263 -2.23 -0.58 -10.64
CA VAL A 263 -1.64 -1.81 -11.16
C VAL A 263 -0.64 -2.38 -10.16
N TRP A 264 -0.97 -3.56 -9.63
CA TRP A 264 -0.16 -4.36 -8.72
C TRP A 264 0.59 -5.48 -9.45
N ARG A 265 -0.01 -6.03 -10.51
CA ARG A 265 0.58 -6.95 -11.49
C ARG A 265 0.08 -6.70 -12.91
N GLY A 266 0.90 -7.05 -13.90
CA GLY A 266 0.49 -7.27 -15.28
C GLY A 266 -0.37 -8.52 -15.43
N ARG A 267 -1.13 -8.57 -16.53
CA ARG A 267 -2.00 -9.70 -16.92
C ARG A 267 -1.23 -10.98 -17.19
#